data_AF-A0A3M1DQJ4-F1
#
_entry.id   AF-A0A3M1DQJ4-F1
#
_cell.length_a   1.000
_cell.length_b   1.000
_cell.length_c   1.000
_cell.angle_alpha   90.00
_cell.angle_beta   90.00
_cell.angle_gamma   90.00
#
_symmetry.space_group_name_H-M   'P 1'
#
loop_
_entity.id
_entity.type
_entity.pdbx_description
1 polymer ?
#
loop_
_entity_poly.entity_id
_entity_poly.type
_entity_poly.pdbx_seq_one_letter_code
_entity_poly.pdbx_strand_id
1 'polypeptide(L)'
;MLKLIFFLFLVLPLVELYLLIEIGAGIGGLTTIALCLLTAAIGGLLVRFQGLQTLFLAQRQLASGQIPAEAGLHGMLIASAGVLLFLPGFVTDTIGFLLLIPALRRLVIDLLFSGPRPPGGGRSGDDGIVDAEIIEIETRRIP
;
A
#
# COMPACT_ATOMS: atom_id res chain seq x y z
N MET A 1 -19.78 12.27 3.02
CA MET A 1 -18.70 11.27 3.22
C MET A 1 -18.96 10.39 4.45
N LEU A 2 -19.21 10.95 5.64
CA LEU A 2 -19.50 10.16 6.85
C LEU A 2 -20.65 9.15 6.70
N LYS A 3 -21.75 9.53 6.04
CA LYS A 3 -22.90 8.65 5.78
C LYS A 3 -22.53 7.39 4.97
N LEU A 4 -21.63 7.52 3.99
CA LEU A 4 -21.19 6.40 3.16
C LEU A 4 -20.32 5.42 3.95
N ILE A 5 -19.37 5.95 4.72
CA ILE A 5 -18.49 5.14 5.59
C ILE A 5 -19.33 4.39 6.63
N PHE A 6 -20.29 5.07 7.25
CA PHE A 6 -21.21 4.46 8.19
C PHE A 6 -22.04 3.34 7.54
N PHE A 7 -22.58 3.58 6.34
CA PHE A 7 -23.33 2.57 5.62
C PHE A 7 -22.47 1.36 5.25
N LEU A 8 -21.26 1.57 4.75
CA LEU A 8 -20.33 0.48 4.44
C LEU A 8 -19.96 -0.32 5.69
N PHE A 9 -19.64 0.36 6.80
CA PHE A 9 -19.31 -0.27 8.07
C PHE A 9 -20.47 -1.07 8.65
N LEU A 10 -21.72 -0.70 8.40
CA LEU A 10 -22.89 -1.44 8.87
C LEU A 10 -23.24 -2.61 7.93
N VAL A 11 -23.29 -2.36 6.62
CA VAL A 11 -23.76 -3.33 5.63
C VAL A 11 -22.75 -4.44 5.40
N LEU A 12 -21.46 -4.11 5.34
CA LEU A 12 -20.40 -5.08 5.09
C LEU A 12 -20.39 -6.24 6.12
N PRO A 13 -20.35 -6.00 7.46
CA PRO A 13 -20.39 -7.08 8.42
C PRO A 13 -21.75 -7.82 8.45
N LEU A 14 -22.85 -7.16 8.11
CA LEU A 14 -24.15 -7.84 7.99
C LEU A 14 -24.17 -8.84 6.83
N VAL A 15 -23.58 -8.46 5.69
CA VAL A 15 -23.41 -9.36 4.54
C VAL A 15 -22.50 -10.53 4.89
N GLU A 16 -21.38 -10.28 5.59
CA GLU A 16 -20.47 -11.35 6.03
C GLU A 16 -21.14 -12.30 7.01
N LEU A 17 -21.89 -11.78 8.00
CA LEU A 17 -22.63 -12.61 8.95
C LEU A 17 -23.64 -13.50 8.22
N TYR A 18 -24.37 -12.95 7.26
CA TYR A 18 -25.29 -13.74 6.44
C TYR A 18 -24.55 -14.85 5.67
N LEU A 19 -23.43 -14.54 5.02
CA LEU A 19 -22.64 -15.51 4.27
C LEU A 19 -22.07 -16.62 5.16
N LEU A 20 -21.56 -16.26 6.34
CA LEU A 20 -21.03 -17.19 7.32
C LEU A 20 -22.10 -18.16 7.83
N ILE A 21 -23.33 -17.66 8.06
CA ILE A 21 -24.46 -18.50 8.46
C ILE A 21 -24.85 -19.44 7.33
N GLU A 22 -24.97 -18.94 6.09
CA GLU A 22 -25.36 -19.75 4.92
C GLU A 22 -24.35 -20.87 4.64
N ILE A 23 -23.05 -20.53 4.64
CA ILE A 23 -21.98 -21.50 4.45
C ILE A 23 -21.91 -22.46 5.65
N GLY A 24 -22.03 -21.93 6.87
CA GLY A 24 -22.07 -22.72 8.09
C GLY A 24 -23.22 -23.73 8.14
N ALA A 25 -24.37 -23.40 7.54
CA ALA A 25 -25.49 -24.33 7.40
C ALA A 25 -25.19 -25.45 6.38
N GLY A 26 -24.38 -25.17 5.35
CA GLY A 26 -23.99 -26.16 4.34
C GLY A 26 -22.88 -27.12 4.76
N ILE A 27 -21.77 -26.59 5.30
CA ILE A 27 -20.55 -27.37 5.61
C ILE A 27 -20.28 -27.56 7.11
N GLY A 28 -21.14 -26.98 7.97
CA GLY A 28 -20.99 -26.98 9.42
C GLY A 28 -20.34 -25.70 9.96
N GLY A 29 -20.88 -25.19 11.07
CA GLY A 29 -20.38 -23.97 11.73
C GLY A 29 -18.94 -24.09 12.21
N LEU A 30 -18.55 -25.25 12.78
CA LEU A 30 -17.16 -25.48 13.23
C LEU A 30 -16.17 -25.45 12.06
N THR A 31 -16.50 -26.07 10.94
CA THR A 31 -15.68 -26.04 9.71
C THR A 31 -15.53 -24.60 9.20
N THR A 32 -16.61 -23.83 9.22
CA THR A 32 -16.61 -22.42 8.76
C THR A 32 -15.73 -21.55 9.65
N ILE A 33 -15.82 -21.71 10.97
CA ILE A 33 -14.94 -21.01 11.92
C ILE A 33 -13.48 -21.41 11.70
N ALA A 34 -13.19 -22.70 11.52
CA ALA A 34 -11.84 -23.18 11.27
C ALA A 34 -11.26 -22.60 9.97
N LEU A 35 -12.07 -22.51 8.90
CA LEU A 35 -11.68 -21.87 7.65
C LEU A 35 -11.39 -20.38 7.83
N CYS A 36 -12.23 -19.64 8.56
CA CYS A 36 -12.00 -18.22 8.84
C CYS A 36 -10.72 -17.99 9.66
N LEU A 37 -10.44 -18.86 10.63
CA LEU A 37 -9.20 -18.80 11.40
C LEU A 37 -7.98 -19.14 10.53
N LEU A 38 -8.13 -20.10 9.62
CA LEU A 38 -7.08 -20.47 8.68
C LEU A 38 -6.75 -19.33 7.72
N THR A 39 -7.77 -18.68 7.14
CA THR A 39 -7.59 -17.53 6.26
C THR A 39 -6.96 -16.36 7.00
N ALA A 40 -7.45 -16.01 8.20
CA ALA A 40 -6.86 -14.98 9.04
C ALA A 40 -5.39 -15.29 9.40
N ALA A 41 -5.06 -16.54 9.72
CA ALA A 41 -3.70 -16.94 10.04
C ALA A 41 -2.75 -16.83 8.83
N ILE A 42 -3.17 -17.35 7.67
CA ILE A 42 -2.39 -17.27 6.42
C ILE A 42 -2.21 -15.81 6.00
N GLY A 43 -3.30 -15.04 6.03
CA GLY A 43 -3.31 -13.62 5.72
C GLY A 43 -2.40 -12.82 6.64
N GLY A 44 -2.51 -13.03 7.96
CA GLY A 44 -1.66 -12.39 8.96
C GLY A 44 -0.18 -12.73 8.79
N LEU A 45 0.15 -13.97 8.44
CA LEU A 45 1.53 -14.38 8.16
C LEU A 45 2.09 -13.66 6.91
N LEU A 46 1.29 -13.57 5.84
CA LEU A 46 1.65 -12.85 4.62
C LEU A 46 1.83 -11.35 4.88
N VAL A 47 0.92 -10.72 5.63
CA VAL A 47 1.02 -9.32 6.04
C VAL A 47 2.30 -9.09 6.83
N ARG A 48 2.63 -9.98 7.78
CA ARG A 48 3.85 -9.88 8.58
C ARG A 48 5.10 -9.97 7.70
N PHE A 49 5.18 -10.94 6.80
CA PHE A 49 6.35 -11.12 5.94
C PHE A 49 6.52 -9.96 4.95
N GLN A 50 5.46 -9.61 4.22
CA GLN A 50 5.52 -8.54 3.22
C GLN A 50 5.67 -7.16 3.87
N GLY A 51 5.06 -6.96 5.04
CA GLY A 51 5.15 -5.74 5.82
C GLY A 51 6.58 -5.50 6.31
N LEU A 52 7.22 -6.50 6.91
CA LEU A 52 8.61 -6.39 7.38
C LEU A 52 9.60 -6.13 6.23
N GLN A 53 9.43 -6.81 5.09
CA GLN A 53 10.24 -6.55 3.89
C GLN A 53 10.10 -5.10 3.42
N THR A 54 8.87 -4.58 3.38
CA THR A 54 8.59 -3.21 2.95
C THR A 54 9.16 -2.18 3.93
N LEU A 55 9.04 -2.43 5.23
CA LEU A 55 9.63 -1.59 6.28
C LEU A 55 11.16 -1.53 6.16
N PHE A 56 11.80 -2.67 5.92
CA PHE A 56 13.25 -2.73 5.77
C PHE A 56 13.72 -1.98 4.52
N LEU A 57 12.99 -2.09 3.40
CA LEU A 57 13.25 -1.30 2.20
C LEU A 57 13.10 0.21 2.48
N ALA A 58 12.04 0.61 3.20
CA ALA A 58 11.83 2.00 3.58
C ALA A 58 12.97 2.52 4.47
N GLN A 59 13.40 1.75 5.48
CA GLN A 59 14.52 2.12 6.34
C GLN A 59 15.83 2.29 5.56
N ARG A 60 16.12 1.40 4.60
CA ARG A 60 17.31 1.50 3.75
C ARG A 60 17.30 2.78 2.90
N GLN A 61 16.16 3.11 2.29
CA GLN A 61 16.01 4.33 1.49
C GLN A 61 16.19 5.58 2.35
N LEU A 62 15.56 5.62 3.52
CA LEU A 62 15.72 6.71 4.49
C LEU A 62 17.18 6.87 4.95
N ALA A 63 17.86 5.76 5.24
CA ALA A 63 19.28 5.77 5.63
C ALA A 63 20.20 6.33 4.51
N SER A 64 19.80 6.17 3.25
CA SER A 64 20.50 6.75 2.10
C SER A 64 20.10 8.20 1.77
N GLY A 65 19.25 8.84 2.60
CA GLY A 65 18.73 10.18 2.37
C GLY A 65 17.64 10.27 1.30
N GLN A 66 17.09 9.13 0.85
CA GLN A 66 16.03 9.06 -0.15
C GLN A 66 14.65 8.93 0.50
N ILE A 67 13.63 9.57 -0.08
CA ILE A 67 12.25 9.49 0.41
C ILE A 67 11.60 8.19 -0.09
N PRO A 68 11.12 7.30 0.81
CA PRO A 68 10.60 5.98 0.45
C PRO A 68 9.14 6.00 -0.04
N ALA A 69 8.85 6.75 -1.11
CA ALA A 69 7.48 6.94 -1.59
C ALA A 69 6.80 5.61 -1.96
N GLU A 70 7.45 4.78 -2.78
CA GLU A 70 6.88 3.49 -3.19
C GLU A 70 6.72 2.50 -2.03
N ALA A 71 7.72 2.42 -1.14
CA ALA A 71 7.64 1.55 0.02
C ALA A 71 6.54 2.01 1.00
N GLY A 72 6.30 3.31 1.11
CA GLY A 72 5.17 3.87 1.88
C GLY A 72 3.82 3.42 1.33
N LEU A 73 3.60 3.58 0.01
CA LEU A 73 2.35 3.16 -0.64
C LEU A 73 2.12 1.64 -0.53
N HIS A 74 3.14 0.84 -0.78
CA HIS A 74 3.08 -0.60 -0.58
C HIS A 74 2.77 -0.96 0.87
N GLY A 75 3.40 -0.27 1.83
CA GLY A 75 3.15 -0.46 3.26
C GLY A 75 1.71 -0.17 3.65
N MET A 76 1.12 0.92 3.13
CA MET A 76 -0.29 1.28 3.36
C MET A 76 -1.25 0.22 2.82
N LEU A 77 -0.98 -0.31 1.61
CA LEU A 77 -1.81 -1.38 1.03
C LEU A 77 -1.68 -2.70 1.81
N ILE A 78 -0.48 -3.05 2.27
CA ILE A 78 -0.29 -4.26 3.11
C ILE A 78 -0.99 -4.09 4.46
N ALA A 79 -0.92 -2.91 5.07
CA ALA A 79 -1.58 -2.63 6.35
C ALA A 79 -3.11 -2.67 6.20
N SER A 80 -3.67 -2.05 5.16
CA SER A 80 -5.10 -2.12 4.88
C SER A 80 -5.56 -3.54 4.59
N ALA A 81 -4.79 -4.34 3.86
CA ALA A 81 -5.08 -5.77 3.68
C ALA A 81 -5.16 -6.50 5.02
N GLY A 82 -4.25 -6.21 5.96
CA GLY A 82 -4.29 -6.77 7.31
C GLY A 82 -5.51 -6.34 8.13
N VAL A 83 -5.95 -5.09 8.00
CA VAL A 83 -7.19 -4.61 8.65
C VAL A 83 -8.42 -5.34 8.08
N LEU A 84 -8.45 -5.58 6.76
CA LEU A 84 -9.51 -6.35 6.12
C LEU A 84 -9.52 -7.79 6.63
N LEU A 85 -8.38 -8.48 6.61
CA LEU A 85 -8.23 -9.89 7.04
C LEU A 85 -8.42 -10.12 8.55
N PHE A 86 -8.50 -9.05 9.35
CA PHE A 86 -8.80 -9.15 10.77
C PHE A 86 -10.27 -9.49 11.04
N LEU A 87 -11.17 -9.01 10.17
CA LEU A 87 -12.59 -9.29 10.27
C LEU A 87 -12.87 -10.64 9.61
N PRO A 88 -13.33 -11.67 10.37
CA PRO A 88 -13.63 -12.96 9.78
C PRO A 88 -14.78 -12.82 8.79
N GLY A 89 -14.52 -13.03 7.51
CA GLY A 89 -15.50 -12.88 6.44
C GLY A 89 -14.94 -13.30 5.10
N PHE A 90 -15.74 -13.97 4.27
CA PHE A 90 -15.26 -14.51 3.00
C PHE A 90 -15.00 -13.41 1.96
N VAL A 91 -15.85 -12.37 1.92
CA VAL A 91 -15.68 -11.28 0.95
C VAL A 91 -14.47 -10.43 1.33
N THR A 92 -14.38 -10.08 2.62
CA THR A 92 -13.31 -9.27 3.18
C THR A 92 -11.97 -9.98 3.11
N ASP A 93 -11.94 -11.30 3.40
CA ASP A 93 -10.74 -12.12 3.21
C ASP A 93 -10.31 -12.14 1.74
N THR A 94 -11.25 -12.33 0.81
CA THR A 94 -10.94 -12.34 -0.62
C THR A 94 -10.31 -11.02 -1.07
N ILE A 95 -10.89 -9.89 -0.66
CA ILE A 95 -10.35 -8.56 -1.00
C ILE A 95 -8.99 -8.35 -0.33
N GLY A 96 -8.83 -8.73 0.93
CA GLY A 96 -7.58 -8.63 1.66
C GLY A 96 -6.46 -9.44 1.02
N PHE A 97 -6.72 -10.69 0.64
CA PHE A 97 -5.77 -11.53 -0.09
C PHE A 97 -5.46 -10.98 -1.48
N LEU A 98 -6.45 -10.46 -2.19
CA LEU A 98 -6.25 -9.84 -3.49
C LEU A 98 -5.29 -8.65 -3.38
N LEU A 99 -5.40 -7.86 -2.30
CA LEU A 99 -4.49 -6.75 -2.00
C LEU A 99 -3.10 -7.21 -1.53
N LEU A 100 -2.97 -8.45 -1.05
CA LEU A 100 -1.66 -9.06 -0.75
C LEU A 100 -0.93 -9.55 -2.01
N ILE A 101 -1.58 -9.62 -3.18
CA ILE A 101 -0.92 -9.99 -4.43
C ILE A 101 -0.11 -8.80 -4.97
N PRO A 102 1.22 -8.94 -5.17
CA PRO A 102 2.07 -7.82 -5.60
C PRO A 102 1.64 -7.16 -6.91
N ALA A 103 1.18 -7.96 -7.88
CA ALA A 103 0.71 -7.46 -9.17
C ALA A 103 -0.53 -6.56 -9.02
N LEU A 104 -1.50 -6.98 -8.21
CA LEU A 104 -2.70 -6.19 -7.95
C LEU A 104 -2.40 -4.93 -7.15
N ARG A 105 -1.45 -4.97 -6.20
CA ARG A 105 -1.02 -3.73 -5.53
C ARG A 105 -0.47 -2.71 -6.49
N ARG A 106 0.37 -3.12 -7.45
CA ARG A 106 0.91 -2.20 -8.45
C ARG A 106 -0.20 -1.62 -9.31
N LEU A 107 -1.17 -2.43 -9.73
CA LEU A 107 -2.34 -1.94 -10.45
C LEU A 107 -3.18 -0.95 -9.63
N VAL A 108 -3.41 -1.21 -8.35
CA VAL A 108 -4.14 -0.29 -7.46
C VAL A 108 -3.37 1.01 -7.27
N ILE A 109 -2.05 0.95 -7.06
CA ILE A 109 -1.20 2.14 -6.94
C ILE A 109 -1.23 2.93 -8.25
N ASP A 110 -1.03 2.28 -9.39
CA ASP A 110 -1.09 2.92 -10.69
C ASP A 110 -2.47 3.54 -10.90
N LEU A 111 -3.57 2.86 -10.62
CA LEU A 111 -4.91 3.41 -10.82
C LEU A 111 -5.20 4.62 -9.91
N LEU A 112 -4.80 4.56 -8.63
CA LEU A 112 -5.07 5.61 -7.65
C LEU A 112 -4.13 6.82 -7.82
N PHE A 113 -2.89 6.56 -8.21
CA PHE A 113 -1.81 7.53 -8.34
C PHE A 113 -1.35 7.71 -9.79
N SER A 114 -2.20 7.39 -10.77
CA SER A 114 -2.07 7.83 -12.17
C SER A 114 -2.28 9.35 -12.23
N GLY A 115 -1.38 10.11 -11.62
CA GLY A 115 -1.04 11.42 -12.14
C GLY A 115 -0.41 11.24 -13.53
N PRO A 116 -0.52 12.22 -14.43
CA PRO A 116 0.14 12.18 -15.73
C PRO A 116 1.60 11.73 -15.54
N ARG A 117 1.97 10.56 -16.07
CA ARG A 117 3.37 10.16 -16.15
C ARG A 117 4.05 11.28 -16.95
N PRO A 118 5.03 12.02 -16.38
CA PRO A 118 5.81 12.93 -17.19
C PRO A 118 6.35 12.09 -18.36
N PRO A 119 6.19 12.55 -19.61
CA PRO A 119 6.66 11.79 -20.76
C PRO A 119 8.14 11.49 -20.56
N GLY A 120 8.45 10.23 -20.28
CA GLY A 120 9.81 9.77 -20.10
C GLY A 120 10.50 9.67 -21.44
N GLY A 121 11.49 10.54 -21.66
CA GLY A 121 12.71 10.14 -22.37
C GLY A 121 12.92 10.73 -23.76
N GLY A 122 13.72 11.80 -23.82
CA GLY A 122 14.67 12.02 -24.90
C GLY A 122 16.08 12.00 -24.33
N ARG A 123 16.88 10.99 -24.67
CA ARG A 123 18.34 11.01 -24.49
C ARG A 123 18.92 11.97 -25.55
N SER A 124 19.20 13.20 -25.16
CA SER A 124 20.26 14.04 -25.71
C SER A 124 21.05 14.48 -24.49
N GLY A 125 22.33 14.17 -24.31
CA GLY A 125 23.38 14.51 -25.26
C GLY A 125 23.55 16.03 -25.21
N ASP A 126 24.69 16.47 -24.66
CA ASP A 126 25.24 17.84 -24.69
C ASP A 126 24.94 18.79 -23.52
N ASP A 127 26.06 19.29 -22.97
CA ASP A 127 26.32 20.62 -22.40
C ASP A 127 25.67 21.06 -21.08
N GLY A 128 26.33 20.66 -20.00
CA GLY A 128 26.24 21.27 -18.68
C GLY A 128 27.59 21.72 -18.12
N ILE A 129 28.51 22.22 -18.96
CA ILE A 129 29.65 23.00 -18.47
C ILE A 129 29.09 24.30 -17.92
N VAL A 130 29.04 24.41 -16.60
CA VAL A 130 28.75 25.66 -15.91
C VAL A 130 30.06 26.46 -15.92
N ASP A 131 30.16 27.41 -16.85
CA ASP A 131 31.19 28.44 -16.79
C ASP A 131 30.96 29.28 -15.53
N ALA A 132 31.71 28.97 -14.49
CA ALA A 132 31.81 29.81 -13.30
C ALA A 132 32.64 31.04 -13.67
N GLU A 133 31.97 32.11 -14.11
CA GLU A 133 32.60 33.42 -14.20
C GLU A 133 32.92 33.90 -12.78
N ILE A 134 34.20 33.90 -12.41
CA ILE A 134 34.67 34.45 -11.14
C ILE A 134 34.58 35.97 -11.24
N ILE A 135 33.49 36.53 -10.73
CA ILE A 135 33.39 37.96 -10.50
C ILE A 135 34.22 38.28 -9.26
N GLU A 136 35.41 38.84 -9.48
CA GLU A 136 36.29 39.31 -8.42
C GLU A 136 35.65 40.53 -7.76
N ILE A 137 35.18 40.37 -6.52
CA ILE A 137 34.53 41.43 -5.77
C ILE A 137 35.61 42.39 -5.25
N GLU A 138 35.82 43.47 -6.00
CA GLU A 138 36.63 44.62 -5.59
C GLU A 138 36.08 45.16 -4.25
N THR A 139 36.79 44.85 -3.16
CA THR A 139 36.43 45.27 -1.81
C THR A 139 36.69 46.77 -1.66
N ARG A 140 35.67 47.57 -1.99
CA ARG A 140 35.69 49.01 -1.75
C ARG A 140 35.61 49.26 -0.24
N ARG A 141 36.79 49.42 0.38
CA ARG A 141 36.97 49.90 1.75
C ARG A 141 36.31 51.28 1.86
N ILE A 142 35.21 51.37 2.61
CA ILE A 142 34.50 52.62 2.89
C ILE A 142 35.16 53.25 4.13
N PRO A 143 35.57 54.53 4.09
CA PRO A 143 36.33 55.20 5.14
C PRO A 143 35.56 55.40 6.45
#